data_AF-A0A376KQ75-F1
#
_entry.id   AF-A0A376KQ75-F1
#
_cell.length_a   1.000
_cell.length_b   1.000
_cell.length_c   1.000
_cell.angle_alpha   90.00
_cell.angle_beta   90.00
_cell.angle_gamma   90.00
#
_symmetry.space_group_name_H-M   'P 1'
#
loop_
_entity.id
_entity.type
_entity.pdbx_description
1 polymer ?
#
loop_
_entity_poly.entity_id
_entity_poly.type
_entity_poly.pdbx_seq_one_letter_code
_entity_poly.pdbx_strand_id
1 'polypeptide(L)'
;MVAHPVIPKVATKSLNSNLDTFRSLPDGSRVYALTLEIANPLKKGVVGGIGVFMSALIEPGYLYMDQERRYVPAQYFVNAVSATNSTVTVDVCAVMQGAPWYALNMKTLDEEANAEGGVLPCKLLVKLIVGTTLSQNGMN
;
A
#
# COMPACT_ATOMS: atom_id res chain seq x y z
N MET A 1 -31.99 12.43 -20.38
CA MET A 1 -31.03 11.31 -20.50
C MET A 1 -31.08 10.53 -19.21
N VAL A 2 -31.19 9.21 -19.26
CA VAL A 2 -31.05 8.37 -18.06
C VAL A 2 -29.56 8.31 -17.73
N ALA A 3 -29.17 8.87 -16.59
CA ALA A 3 -27.81 8.74 -16.09
C ALA A 3 -27.54 7.26 -15.81
N HIS A 4 -26.62 6.64 -16.55
CA HIS A 4 -26.17 5.29 -16.23
C HIS A 4 -25.37 5.33 -14.92
N PRO A 5 -25.58 4.37 -13.99
CA PRO A 5 -24.82 4.31 -12.75
C PRO A 5 -23.32 4.27 -13.02
N VAL A 6 -22.56 5.18 -12.39
CA VAL A 6 -21.10 5.12 -12.42
C VAL A 6 -20.65 4.14 -11.34
N ILE A 7 -20.20 2.96 -11.77
CA ILE A 7 -19.76 1.90 -10.86
C ILE A 7 -18.24 2.01 -10.69
N PRO A 8 -17.73 2.29 -9.48
CA PRO A 8 -16.31 2.23 -9.19
C PRO A 8 -15.76 0.83 -9.47
N LYS A 9 -14.56 0.76 -10.04
CA LYS A 9 -13.84 -0.50 -10.19
C LYS A 9 -12.95 -0.73 -8.99
N VAL A 10 -12.96 -1.96 -8.50
CA VAL A 10 -12.09 -2.41 -7.42
C VAL A 10 -11.04 -3.34 -8.00
N ALA A 11 -9.79 -3.14 -7.61
CA ALA A 11 -8.68 -4.03 -7.91
C ALA A 11 -7.95 -4.35 -6.61
N THR A 12 -7.42 -5.56 -6.49
CA THR A 12 -6.60 -5.96 -5.35
C THR A 12 -5.27 -6.48 -5.84
N LYS A 13 -4.20 -6.14 -5.13
CA LYS A 13 -2.87 -6.67 -5.41
C LYS A 13 -2.05 -6.75 -4.14
N SER A 14 -1.29 -7.84 -4.01
CA SER A 14 -0.33 -8.01 -2.93
C SER A 14 1.01 -7.37 -3.31
N LEU A 15 1.53 -6.50 -2.44
CA LEU A 15 2.93 -6.14 -2.40
C LEU A 15 3.68 -7.21 -1.59
N ASN A 16 4.69 -7.82 -2.18
CA ASN A 16 5.70 -8.60 -1.46
C ASN A 16 7.03 -7.91 -1.72
N SER A 17 7.61 -7.30 -0.69
CA SER A 17 8.83 -6.51 -0.76
C SER A 17 9.70 -6.84 0.46
N ASN A 18 10.80 -6.11 0.64
CA ASN A 18 11.74 -6.26 1.73
C ASN A 18 11.91 -4.93 2.46
N LEU A 19 12.18 -4.96 3.75
CA LEU A 19 12.46 -3.79 4.59
C LEU A 19 13.96 -3.44 4.54
N ASP A 20 14.48 -3.17 3.33
CA ASP A 20 15.91 -3.00 3.07
C ASP A 20 16.43 -1.58 3.34
N THR A 21 15.73 -0.58 2.81
CA THR A 21 16.15 0.81 2.78
C THR A 21 15.22 1.63 3.65
N PHE A 22 15.77 2.30 4.65
CA PHE A 22 15.00 3.15 5.55
C PHE A 22 15.67 4.49 5.79
N ARG A 23 14.84 5.45 6.19
CA ARG A 23 15.26 6.69 6.84
C ARG A 23 14.97 6.59 8.32
N SER A 24 15.91 7.04 9.16
CA SER A 24 15.69 7.13 10.60
C SER A 24 15.11 8.48 10.98
N LEU A 25 14.13 8.47 11.87
CA LEU A 25 13.66 9.65 12.59
C LEU A 25 14.56 9.89 13.83
N PRO A 26 14.56 11.10 14.40
CA PRO A 26 15.39 11.44 15.57
C PRO A 26 15.13 10.57 16.81
N ASP A 27 13.95 9.99 16.93
CA ASP A 27 13.55 9.09 18.03
C ASP A 27 13.99 7.63 17.80
N GLY A 28 14.67 7.33 16.69
CA GLY A 28 15.08 5.97 16.32
C GLY A 28 14.06 5.19 15.50
N SER A 29 12.86 5.75 15.28
CA SER A 29 11.86 5.15 14.39
C SER A 29 12.39 5.04 12.97
N ARG A 30 11.99 4.00 12.24
CA ARG A 30 12.40 3.74 10.86
C ARG A 30 11.24 3.93 9.90
N VAL A 31 11.54 4.57 8.77
CA VAL A 31 10.59 4.88 7.71
C VAL A 31 11.04 4.20 6.43
N TYR A 32 10.22 3.25 5.96
CA TYR A 32 10.44 2.48 4.74
C TYR A 32 9.53 2.98 3.63
N ALA A 33 10.09 3.18 2.43
CA ALA A 33 9.33 3.54 1.24
C ALA A 33 9.07 2.29 0.39
N LEU A 34 7.82 2.04 0.07
CA LEU A 34 7.36 0.87 -0.67
C LEU A 34 6.52 1.36 -1.85
N THR A 35 6.66 0.74 -3.01
CA THR A 35 5.89 1.09 -4.21
C THR A 35 5.23 -0.15 -4.78
N LEU A 36 3.94 -0.04 -5.09
CA LEU A 36 3.16 -1.08 -5.74
C LEU A 36 2.54 -0.57 -7.02
N GLU A 37 2.73 -1.31 -8.10
CA GLU A 37 2.05 -1.06 -9.37
C GLU A 37 0.88 -2.01 -9.58
N ILE A 38 -0.30 -1.47 -9.88
CA ILE A 38 -1.53 -2.23 -10.14
C ILE A 38 -1.99 -1.93 -11.56
N ALA A 39 -2.45 -2.92 -12.31
CA ALA A 39 -3.04 -2.66 -13.63
C ALA A 39 -4.25 -1.73 -13.47
N ASN A 40 -4.29 -0.63 -14.24
CA ASN A 40 -5.37 0.35 -14.13
C ASN A 40 -6.68 -0.25 -14.67
N PRO A 41 -7.69 -0.52 -13.81
CA PRO A 41 -8.91 -1.17 -14.24
C PRO A 41 -9.80 -0.25 -15.11
N LEU A 42 -9.64 1.07 -15.02
CA LEU A 42 -10.35 2.03 -15.86
C LEU A 42 -9.67 2.28 -17.20
N LYS A 43 -8.41 1.86 -17.37
CA LYS A 43 -7.58 2.12 -18.55
C LYS A 43 -7.46 3.61 -18.93
N LYS A 44 -7.65 4.49 -17.96
CA LYS A 44 -7.64 5.95 -18.10
C LYS A 44 -7.11 6.58 -16.82
N GLY A 45 -6.20 7.54 -16.93
CA GLY A 45 -5.77 8.38 -15.79
C GLY A 45 -6.58 9.67 -15.63
N VAL A 46 -7.21 10.14 -16.73
CA VAL A 46 -7.88 11.44 -16.81
C VAL A 46 -9.16 11.32 -17.64
N VAL A 47 -10.19 12.09 -17.28
CA VAL A 47 -11.42 12.28 -18.04
C VAL A 47 -11.72 13.78 -18.13
N GLY A 48 -11.84 14.30 -19.36
CA GLY A 48 -12.14 15.73 -19.58
C GLY A 48 -11.11 16.69 -18.98
N GLY A 49 -9.83 16.28 -18.87
CA GLY A 49 -8.77 17.07 -18.23
C GLY A 49 -8.70 16.93 -16.70
N ILE A 50 -9.62 16.19 -16.07
CA ILE A 50 -9.66 15.98 -14.62
C ILE A 50 -9.19 14.55 -14.26
N GLY A 51 -8.31 14.42 -13.28
CA GLY A 51 -7.80 13.13 -12.79
C GLY A 51 -8.90 12.24 -12.20
N VAL A 52 -8.83 10.95 -12.48
CA VAL A 52 -9.77 9.94 -11.96
C VAL A 52 -9.62 9.82 -10.43
N PHE A 53 -10.75 9.64 -9.73
CA PHE A 53 -10.73 9.40 -8.29
C PHE A 53 -10.11 8.02 -7.97
N MET A 54 -9.17 8.00 -7.03
CA MET A 54 -8.49 6.80 -6.59
C MET A 54 -8.31 6.81 -5.08
N SER A 55 -8.54 5.66 -4.45
CA SER A 55 -8.25 5.43 -3.04
C SER A 55 -7.68 4.04 -2.85
N ALA A 56 -6.70 3.91 -1.96
CA ALA A 56 -6.06 2.64 -1.63
C ALA A 56 -6.23 2.34 -0.14
N LEU A 57 -6.64 1.11 0.18
CA LEU A 57 -6.66 0.58 1.55
C LEU A 57 -5.54 -0.45 1.69
N ILE A 58 -4.86 -0.42 2.84
CA ILE A 58 -3.71 -1.30 3.12
C ILE A 58 -4.11 -2.30 4.21
N GLU A 59 -3.85 -3.57 3.96
CA GLU A 59 -3.98 -4.66 4.94
C GLU A 59 -2.60 -5.31 5.13
N PRO A 60 -1.98 -5.20 6.31
CA PRO A 60 -0.68 -5.80 6.54
C PRO A 60 -0.76 -7.33 6.61
N GLY A 61 0.27 -8.01 6.11
CA GLY A 61 0.41 -9.47 6.16
C GLY A 61 1.30 -9.97 7.29
N TYR A 62 2.13 -9.09 7.86
CA TYR A 62 3.09 -9.44 8.91
C TYR A 62 2.98 -8.53 10.13
N LEU A 63 3.24 -9.13 11.29
CA LEU A 63 3.59 -8.46 12.53
C LEU A 63 5.11 -8.48 12.68
N TYR A 64 5.67 -7.50 13.38
CA TYR A 64 7.12 -7.43 13.61
C TYR A 64 7.45 -7.42 15.10
N MET A 65 8.60 -7.98 15.42
CA MET A 65 9.17 -7.91 16.76
C MET A 65 10.62 -7.47 16.71
N ASP A 66 11.13 -6.90 17.80
CA ASP A 66 12.54 -6.57 17.97
C ASP A 66 13.37 -7.80 18.37
N GLN A 67 14.67 -7.61 18.58
CA GLN A 67 15.59 -8.69 18.95
C GLN A 67 15.24 -9.35 20.29
N GLU A 68 14.54 -8.64 21.19
CA GLU A 68 14.06 -9.16 22.48
C GLU A 68 12.67 -9.82 22.36
N ARG A 69 12.15 -10.01 21.13
CA ARG A 69 10.81 -10.54 20.84
C ARG A 69 9.68 -9.65 21.39
N ARG A 70 9.91 -8.35 21.54
CA ARG A 70 8.86 -7.37 21.87
C ARG A 70 8.22 -6.87 20.58
N TYR A 71 6.91 -6.68 20.61
CA TYR A 71 6.16 -6.18 19.45
C TYR A 71 6.67 -4.81 19.01
N VAL A 72 6.91 -4.65 17.71
CA VAL A 72 7.26 -3.38 17.07
C VAL A 72 6.05 -2.94 16.24
N PRO A 73 5.34 -1.88 16.67
CA PRO A 73 4.22 -1.35 15.90
C PRO A 73 4.65 -0.87 14.52
N ALA A 74 3.95 -1.33 13.48
CA ALA A 74 4.12 -0.88 12.11
C ALA A 74 2.85 -0.12 11.65
N GLN A 75 3.02 1.14 11.29
CA GLN A 75 1.95 1.98 10.75
C GLN A 75 2.17 2.17 9.25
N TYR A 76 1.12 2.06 8.46
CA TYR A 76 1.19 2.16 7.00
C TYR A 76 0.37 3.35 6.51
N PHE A 77 1.00 4.18 5.68
CA PHE A 77 0.39 5.37 5.10
C PHE A 77 0.44 5.28 3.59
N VAL A 78 -0.67 5.54 2.92
CA VAL A 78 -0.67 5.80 1.47
C VAL A 78 -0.14 7.21 1.27
N ASN A 79 1.07 7.33 0.74
CA ASN A 79 1.73 8.61 0.53
C ASN A 79 1.27 9.27 -0.77
N ALA A 80 1.17 8.49 -1.84
CA ALA A 80 0.69 8.96 -3.14
C ALA A 80 -0.03 7.85 -3.91
N VAL A 81 -1.01 8.24 -4.72
CA VAL A 81 -1.63 7.37 -5.72
C VAL A 81 -1.66 8.13 -7.05
N SER A 82 -1.07 7.56 -8.09
CA SER A 82 -1.06 8.14 -9.43
C SER A 82 -1.45 7.09 -10.46
N ALA A 83 -1.96 7.52 -11.61
CA ALA A 83 -2.36 6.60 -12.67
C ALA A 83 -2.00 7.08 -14.07
N THR A 84 -1.52 6.14 -14.86
CA THR A 84 -1.46 6.22 -16.32
C THR A 84 -2.64 5.45 -16.93
N ASN A 85 -2.70 5.35 -18.25
CA ASN A 85 -3.71 4.54 -18.91
C ASN A 85 -3.55 3.03 -18.67
N SER A 86 -2.39 2.54 -18.23
CA SER A 86 -2.13 1.11 -18.02
C SER A 86 -1.94 0.74 -16.56
N THR A 87 -1.45 1.67 -15.74
CA THR A 87 -0.92 1.36 -14.41
C THR A 87 -1.40 2.40 -13.41
N VAL A 88 -1.75 1.94 -12.21
CA VAL A 88 -1.89 2.76 -11.01
C VAL A 88 -0.69 2.47 -10.11
N THR A 89 0.04 3.48 -9.72
CA THR A 89 1.17 3.39 -8.79
C THR A 89 0.71 3.87 -7.42
N VAL A 90 0.88 3.02 -6.42
CA VAL A 90 0.57 3.30 -5.02
C VAL A 90 1.88 3.33 -4.24
N ASP A 91 2.24 4.50 -3.74
CA ASP A 91 3.38 4.67 -2.85
C ASP A 91 2.91 4.57 -1.40
N VAL A 92 3.54 3.66 -0.66
CA VAL A 92 3.25 3.36 0.72
C VAL A 92 4.47 3.67 1.57
N CYS A 93 4.22 4.30 2.72
CA CYS A 93 5.21 4.56 3.73
C CYS A 93 4.91 3.67 4.95
N ALA A 94 5.85 2.81 5.33
CA ALA A 94 5.76 2.04 6.57
C ALA A 94 6.64 2.70 7.64
N VAL A 95 6.04 3.04 8.78
CA VAL A 95 6.72 3.65 9.92
C VAL A 95 6.73 2.67 11.08
N MET A 96 7.91 2.37 11.61
CA MET A 96 8.11 1.44 12.72
C MET A 96 8.87 2.13 13.84
N GLN A 97 8.42 1.98 15.09
CA GLN A 97 9.04 2.62 16.26
C GLN A 97 10.44 2.08 16.62
N GLY A 98 10.92 1.08 15.90
CA GLY A 98 12.25 0.51 16.10
C GLY A 98 12.68 -0.35 14.93
N ALA A 99 13.85 -0.94 15.07
CA ALA A 99 14.38 -1.91 14.12
C ALA A 99 13.60 -3.23 14.24
N PRO A 100 12.89 -3.69 13.19
CA PRO A 100 12.30 -5.02 13.21
C PRO A 100 13.42 -6.07 13.12
N TRP A 101 13.28 -7.15 13.88
CA TRP A 101 14.19 -8.29 13.91
C TRP A 101 13.52 -9.60 13.53
N TYR A 102 12.25 -9.78 13.86
CA TYR A 102 11.43 -10.94 13.46
C TYR A 102 10.21 -10.47 12.67
N ALA A 103 9.80 -11.27 11.69
CA ALA A 103 8.53 -11.12 10.98
C ALA A 103 7.66 -12.36 11.24
N LEU A 104 6.41 -12.13 11.65
CA LEU A 104 5.43 -13.19 11.92
C LEU A 104 4.27 -13.08 10.95
N ASN A 105 3.82 -14.21 10.42
CA ASN A 105 2.60 -14.28 9.63
C ASN A 105 1.40 -13.83 10.46
N MET A 106 0.70 -12.78 10.04
CA MET A 106 -0.42 -12.28 10.85
C MET A 106 -1.62 -13.24 10.90
N LYS A 107 -1.69 -14.22 9.99
CA LYS A 107 -2.77 -15.22 9.97
C LYS A 107 -2.45 -16.47 10.80
N THR A 108 -1.20 -16.94 10.75
CA THR A 108 -0.81 -18.19 11.43
C THR A 108 -0.02 -17.95 12.72
N LEU A 109 0.54 -16.75 12.89
CA LEU A 109 1.46 -16.35 13.95
C LEU A 109 2.80 -17.11 13.93
N ASP A 110 3.09 -17.83 12.85
CA ASP A 110 4.39 -18.48 12.67
C ASP A 110 5.47 -17.43 12.34
N GLU A 111 6.68 -17.67 12.83
CA GLU A 111 7.86 -16.90 12.43
C GLU A 111 8.19 -17.22 10.97
N GLU A 112 8.16 -16.20 10.13
CA GLU A 112 8.42 -16.32 8.68
C GLU A 112 9.89 -16.01 8.36
N ALA A 113 10.47 -15.05 9.06
CA ALA A 113 11.86 -14.65 8.88
C ALA A 113 12.40 -13.93 10.12
N ASN A 114 13.72 -13.88 10.21
CA ASN A 114 14.44 -13.05 11.17
C ASN A 114 15.64 -12.35 10.50
N ALA A 115 16.19 -11.34 11.19
CA ALA A 115 17.24 -10.50 10.64
C ALA A 115 18.61 -11.21 10.51
N GLU A 116 18.83 -12.35 11.18
CA GLU A 116 20.04 -13.17 10.96
C GLU A 116 20.04 -13.79 9.55
N GLY A 117 18.85 -14.10 9.03
CA GLY A 117 18.65 -14.55 7.65
C GLY A 117 18.74 -13.44 6.59
N GLY A 118 18.95 -12.18 7.00
CA GLY A 118 19.07 -11.03 6.11
C GLY A 118 17.93 -10.03 6.26
N VAL A 119 17.51 -9.43 5.14
CA VAL A 119 16.48 -8.39 5.15
C VAL A 119 15.11 -9.01 5.41
N LEU A 120 14.34 -8.42 6.34
CA LEU A 120 12.99 -8.89 6.64
C LEU A 120 12.01 -8.63 5.51
N PRO A 121 11.10 -9.57 5.23
CA PRO A 121 10.07 -9.40 4.23
C PRO A 121 8.98 -8.44 4.73
N CYS A 122 8.38 -7.72 3.79
CA CYS A 122 7.19 -6.90 3.98
C CYS A 122 6.09 -7.37 3.04
N LYS A 123 4.94 -7.72 3.59
CA LYS A 123 3.77 -8.16 2.82
C LYS A 123 2.58 -7.28 3.12
N LEU A 124 2.00 -6.68 2.09
CA LEU A 124 0.79 -5.87 2.17
C LEU A 124 -0.21 -6.35 1.13
N LEU A 125 -1.48 -6.44 1.48
CA LEU A 125 -2.57 -6.50 0.50
C LEU A 125 -3.10 -5.07 0.31
N VAL A 126 -3.03 -4.57 -0.92
CA VAL A 126 -3.56 -3.26 -1.28
C VAL A 126 -4.86 -3.45 -2.04
N LYS A 127 -5.93 -2.84 -1.53
CA LYS A 127 -7.24 -2.78 -2.18
C LYS A 127 -7.41 -1.38 -2.78
N LEU A 128 -7.42 -1.30 -4.10
CA LEU A 128 -7.55 -0.06 -4.85
C LEU A 128 -9.00 0.10 -5.33
N ILE A 129 -9.58 1.26 -5.06
CA ILE A 129 -10.87 1.71 -5.58
C ILE A 129 -10.59 2.82 -6.58
N VAL A 130 -11.03 2.63 -7.82
CA VAL A 130 -10.84 3.59 -8.93
C VAL A 130 -12.20 3.92 -9.52
N GLY A 131 -12.52 5.20 -9.67
CA GLY A 131 -13.80 5.63 -10.21
C GLY A 131 -13.74 7.02 -10.84
N THR A 132 -14.65 7.29 -11.76
CA THR A 132 -14.95 8.64 -12.20
C THR A 132 -16.10 9.19 -11.36
N THR A 133 -16.13 10.50 -11.14
CA THR A 133 -17.28 11.18 -10.53
C THR A 133 -18.40 11.39 -11.56
N LEU A 134 -19.61 11.74 -11.10
CA LEU A 134 -20.72 12.08 -11.99
C LEU A 134 -20.40 13.30 -12.86
N SER A 135 -19.83 14.35 -12.27
CA SER A 135 -19.44 15.58 -12.98
C SER A 135 -18.40 15.33 -14.06
N GLN A 136 -17.43 14.44 -13.82
CA GLN A 136 -16.45 14.02 -14.84
C GLN A 136 -17.07 13.31 -16.04
N ASN A 137 -18.25 12.71 -15.86
CA ASN A 137 -19.01 12.09 -16.94
C ASN A 137 -20.06 13.04 -17.54
N GLY A 138 -20.02 14.33 -17.23
CA GLY A 138 -20.97 15.33 -17.73
C GLY A 138 -22.36 15.23 -17.11
N MET A 139 -22.47 14.62 -15.92
CA MET A 139 -23.71 14.49 -15.15
C MET A 139 -23.70 15.46 -13.96
N ASN A 140 -24.75 16.28 -13.85
CA ASN A 140 -24.99 17.20 -12.74
C ASN A 140 -25.93 16.58 -11.71
#